data_AF-A0A5J5SUH8-F1
#
_entry.id   AF-A0A5J5SUH8-F1
#
_cell.length_a   1.000
_cell.length_b   1.000
_cell.length_c   1.000
_cell.angle_alpha   90.00
_cell.angle_beta   90.00
_cell.angle_gamma   90.00
#
_symmetry.space_group_name_H-M   'P 1'
#
loop_
_entity.id
_entity.type
_entity.pdbx_description
1 polymer ?
#
loop_
_entity_poly.entity_id
_entity_poly.type
_entity_poly.pdbx_seq_one_letter_code
_entity_poly.pdbx_strand_id
1 'polypeptide(L)'
;MSFLRPLSVFILFLSYVVIGSAEQCGRQAGGALCPGGLCCSQFGWCGSTANYCTVPGCQSQCSGSGPAPGPGGLTNLISREKFDRMLLHRNDGGCPARGFYTYDAFIAAASSFPAFATTGDQATRKREIAAFLAQTSHETTGGAGWAAPDGHYAWGYCYNRELNPSPYCAWNPNYPCAPGKQYFGRGPMQLTWNYNYGQCGRSIGVDLLNNPDLLSSDPTISFKSAFWFWMTPQSPKPSCHDVVVGAWSPSGSDQAAGRVPGYGVITNIINGGLECGKGWDAKVEDRVGFYKRYCDMLGVGYGNNLDCYNQRPFGNGVLVDSM
;
A
#
# COMPACT_ATOMS: atom_id res chain seq x y z
N MET A 1 -56.15 -6.48 55.93
CA MET A 1 -55.35 -5.27 55.67
C MET A 1 -53.92 -5.71 55.48
N SER A 2 -53.55 -5.95 54.22
CA SER A 2 -52.33 -6.65 53.82
C SER A 2 -51.38 -5.64 53.22
N PHE A 3 -50.18 -5.50 53.80
CA PHE A 3 -49.06 -4.81 53.17
C PHE A 3 -47.80 -5.62 53.48
N LEU A 4 -47.21 -6.22 52.47
CA LEU A 4 -45.76 -6.43 52.36
C LEU A 4 -45.44 -6.71 50.88
N ARG A 5 -44.51 -5.91 50.36
CA ARG A 5 -44.17 -5.68 48.94
C ARG A 5 -43.33 -6.83 48.37
N PRO A 6 -43.48 -7.20 47.08
CA PRO A 6 -42.41 -7.85 46.34
C PRO A 6 -41.54 -6.81 45.62
N LEU A 7 -40.22 -6.97 45.74
CA LEU A 7 -39.19 -6.20 45.07
C LEU A 7 -39.01 -6.77 43.65
N SER A 8 -39.52 -6.10 42.62
CA SER A 8 -39.30 -6.49 41.22
C SER A 8 -37.97 -5.94 40.72
N VAL A 9 -37.02 -6.82 40.41
CA VAL A 9 -35.76 -6.50 39.74
C VAL A 9 -36.03 -6.44 38.22
N PHE A 10 -36.00 -5.24 37.64
CA PHE A 10 -36.04 -5.04 36.19
C PHE A 10 -34.62 -5.18 35.63
N ILE A 11 -34.35 -6.25 34.88
CA ILE A 11 -33.13 -6.39 34.07
C ILE A 11 -33.41 -5.77 32.70
N LEU A 12 -32.86 -4.57 32.46
CA LEU A 12 -32.84 -3.93 31.15
C LEU A 12 -31.70 -4.53 30.32
N PHE A 13 -32.04 -5.46 29.42
CA PHE A 13 -31.14 -5.84 28.32
C PHE A 13 -31.11 -4.70 27.31
N LEU A 14 -30.04 -3.89 27.32
CA LEU A 14 -29.73 -2.97 26.23
C LEU A 14 -29.20 -3.78 25.05
N SER A 15 -30.08 -4.14 24.10
CA SER A 15 -29.66 -4.56 22.77
C SER A 15 -29.12 -3.36 22.01
N TYR A 16 -27.81 -3.29 21.81
CA TYR A 16 -27.21 -2.39 20.84
C TYR A 16 -27.65 -2.81 19.44
N VAL A 17 -28.70 -2.17 18.92
CA VAL A 17 -28.99 -2.18 17.49
C VAL A 17 -28.00 -1.22 16.86
N VAL A 18 -26.94 -1.75 16.25
CA VAL A 18 -26.15 -1.00 15.28
C VAL A 18 -27.09 -0.74 14.10
N ILE A 19 -27.65 0.47 14.04
CA ILE A 19 -28.32 0.95 12.82
C ILE A 19 -27.20 1.22 11.82
N GLY A 20 -26.77 0.17 11.12
CA GLY A 20 -26.10 0.35 9.84
C GLY A 20 -27.15 0.93 8.90
N SER A 21 -26.98 2.18 8.49
CA SER A 21 -27.81 2.80 7.46
C SER A 21 -27.74 1.93 6.22
N ALA A 22 -28.77 1.10 6.00
CA ALA A 22 -28.90 0.38 4.76
C ALA A 22 -29.24 1.45 3.70
N GLU A 23 -28.35 1.68 2.75
CA GLU A 23 -28.64 2.58 1.64
C GLU A 23 -29.46 1.86 0.58
N GLN A 24 -30.48 2.55 0.05
CA GLN A 24 -31.36 2.02 -0.98
C GLN A 24 -30.78 2.25 -2.37
N CYS A 25 -31.04 1.32 -3.28
CA CYS A 25 -30.51 1.32 -4.65
C CYS A 25 -31.49 0.67 -5.64
N GLY A 26 -31.15 0.74 -6.93
CA GLY A 26 -31.87 0.03 -7.98
C GLY A 26 -33.26 0.60 -8.23
N ARG A 27 -34.19 -0.21 -8.73
CA ARG A 27 -35.54 0.24 -9.15
C ARG A 27 -36.34 0.84 -7.99
N GLN A 28 -36.06 0.45 -6.74
CA GLN A 28 -36.69 0.96 -5.54
C GLN A 28 -36.22 2.38 -5.18
N ALA A 29 -35.07 2.80 -5.70
CA ALA A 29 -34.45 4.11 -5.45
C ALA A 29 -34.18 4.88 -6.76
N GLY A 30 -35.09 4.79 -7.74
CA GLY A 30 -34.99 5.56 -8.98
C GLY A 30 -33.77 5.23 -9.86
N GLY A 31 -33.20 4.03 -9.71
CA GLY A 31 -32.00 3.61 -10.43
C GLY A 31 -30.69 3.99 -9.74
N ALA A 32 -30.72 4.46 -8.49
CA ALA A 32 -29.52 4.80 -7.74
C ALA A 32 -28.52 3.63 -7.65
N LEU A 33 -27.24 3.95 -7.82
CA LEU A 33 -26.13 3.02 -7.61
C LEU A 33 -25.71 3.05 -6.15
N CYS A 34 -25.13 1.94 -5.66
CA CYS A 34 -24.61 1.91 -4.31
C CYS A 34 -23.26 2.62 -4.20
N PRO A 35 -23.04 3.42 -3.15
CA PRO A 35 -21.72 4.00 -2.87
C PRO A 35 -20.69 2.89 -2.61
N GLY A 36 -19.42 3.20 -2.87
CA GLY A 36 -18.31 2.25 -2.65
C GLY A 36 -18.31 1.02 -3.57
N GLY A 37 -19.09 1.05 -4.66
CA GLY A 37 -19.14 -0.05 -5.64
C GLY A 37 -19.83 -1.32 -5.14
N LEU A 38 -20.64 -1.23 -4.07
CA LEU A 38 -21.39 -2.37 -3.51
C LEU A 38 -22.46 -2.87 -4.49
N CYS A 39 -22.82 -4.14 -4.42
CA CYS A 39 -23.88 -4.70 -5.23
C CYS A 39 -25.26 -4.21 -4.77
N CYS A 40 -26.14 -3.94 -5.73
CA CYS A 40 -27.54 -3.68 -5.44
C CYS A 40 -28.36 -4.97 -5.50
N SER A 41 -28.86 -5.43 -4.36
CA SER A 41 -29.68 -6.64 -4.27
C SER A 41 -31.00 -6.55 -5.05
N GLN A 42 -31.66 -7.69 -5.27
CA GLN A 42 -33.01 -7.74 -5.88
C GLN A 42 -34.07 -6.91 -5.12
N PHE A 43 -33.80 -6.64 -3.84
CA PHE A 43 -34.67 -5.91 -2.93
C PHE A 43 -34.34 -4.41 -2.83
N GLY A 44 -33.32 -3.92 -3.55
CA GLY A 44 -32.98 -2.51 -3.61
C GLY A 44 -32.17 -2.02 -2.42
N TRP A 45 -31.29 -2.88 -1.90
CA TRP A 45 -30.37 -2.55 -0.81
C TRP A 45 -28.93 -2.80 -1.23
N CYS A 46 -28.03 -1.97 -0.73
CA CYS A 46 -26.59 -2.06 -0.96
C CYS A 46 -25.90 -3.06 -0.04
N GLY A 47 -25.00 -3.86 -0.60
CA GLY A 47 -24.19 -4.82 0.17
C GLY A 47 -23.22 -5.62 -0.70
N SER A 48 -22.33 -6.38 -0.05
CA SER A 48 -21.23 -7.10 -0.69
C SER A 48 -21.33 -8.63 -0.57
N THR A 49 -22.39 -9.16 0.03
CA THR A 49 -22.56 -10.62 0.20
C THR A 49 -23.26 -11.24 -1.02
N ALA A 50 -23.25 -12.57 -1.11
CA ALA A 50 -23.90 -13.30 -2.20
C ALA A 50 -25.38 -12.93 -2.38
N ASN A 51 -26.10 -12.61 -1.29
CA ASN A 51 -27.49 -12.17 -1.33
C ASN A 51 -27.71 -10.85 -2.09
N TYR A 52 -26.63 -10.06 -2.27
CA TYR A 52 -26.66 -8.77 -2.94
C TYR A 52 -26.08 -8.87 -4.35
N CYS A 53 -25.03 -9.68 -4.55
CA CYS A 53 -24.25 -9.70 -5.79
C CYS A 53 -24.62 -10.82 -6.77
N THR A 54 -25.32 -11.88 -6.35
CA THR A 54 -25.56 -13.05 -7.21
C THR A 54 -26.59 -12.74 -8.31
N VAL A 55 -26.30 -13.20 -9.53
CA VAL A 55 -27.25 -13.24 -10.65
C VAL A 55 -27.83 -14.66 -10.80
N PRO A 56 -29.13 -14.81 -11.09
CA PRO A 56 -30.13 -13.75 -11.27
C PRO A 56 -30.59 -13.18 -9.91
N GLY A 57 -30.69 -11.84 -9.81
CA GLY A 57 -31.19 -11.17 -8.60
C GLY A 57 -30.57 -9.80 -8.37
N CYS A 58 -29.25 -9.68 -8.49
CA CYS A 58 -28.61 -8.38 -8.42
C CYS A 58 -29.10 -7.43 -9.55
N GLN A 59 -29.39 -6.18 -9.18
CA GLN A 59 -29.93 -5.15 -10.09
C GLN A 59 -28.84 -4.29 -10.74
N SER A 60 -27.77 -3.96 -10.02
CA SER A 60 -26.66 -3.12 -10.49
C SER A 60 -25.39 -3.38 -9.69
N GLN A 61 -24.23 -3.08 -10.29
CA GLN A 61 -22.91 -3.33 -9.70
C GLN A 61 -22.70 -4.82 -9.31
N CYS A 62 -23.35 -5.74 -10.03
CA CYS A 62 -23.34 -7.18 -9.75
C CYS A 62 -21.99 -7.86 -10.02
N SER A 63 -21.17 -7.18 -10.82
CA SER A 63 -19.78 -7.50 -11.11
C SER A 63 -18.79 -6.58 -10.36
N GLY A 64 -19.29 -5.62 -9.59
CA GLY A 64 -18.51 -4.62 -8.84
C GLY A 64 -18.41 -5.03 -7.37
N SER A 65 -17.17 -5.22 -6.90
CA SER A 65 -16.79 -5.92 -5.67
C SER A 65 -17.11 -7.42 -5.72
N GLY A 66 -16.11 -8.20 -6.16
CA GLY A 66 -16.11 -9.65 -6.06
C GLY A 66 -16.35 -10.12 -4.61
N PRO A 67 -16.55 -11.42 -4.39
CA PRO A 67 -16.81 -11.95 -3.06
C PRO A 67 -15.77 -11.43 -2.07
N ALA A 68 -16.20 -11.11 -0.84
CA ALA A 68 -15.32 -10.99 0.32
C ALA A 68 -14.23 -12.06 0.18
N PRO A 69 -12.93 -11.72 0.33
CA PRO A 69 -11.88 -12.65 0.02
C PRO A 69 -12.17 -13.94 0.78
N GLY A 70 -12.49 -15.00 0.03
CA GLY A 70 -12.29 -16.34 0.53
C GLY A 70 -10.83 -16.47 0.96
N PRO A 71 -10.41 -17.62 1.50
CA PRO A 71 -9.04 -17.83 2.00
C PRO A 71 -7.89 -17.57 0.99
N GLY A 72 -8.17 -17.05 -0.22
CA GLY A 72 -7.26 -16.80 -1.33
C GLY A 72 -7.11 -15.34 -1.84
N GLY A 73 -7.64 -14.29 -1.19
CA GLY A 73 -7.72 -12.92 -1.77
C GLY A 73 -6.49 -12.38 -2.53
N LEU A 74 -5.40 -12.11 -1.79
CA LEU A 74 -4.09 -11.68 -2.34
C LEU A 74 -3.30 -12.86 -2.88
N THR A 75 -3.37 -14.02 -2.22
CA THR A 75 -2.61 -15.23 -2.56
C THR A 75 -3.01 -15.83 -3.92
N ASN A 76 -4.22 -15.55 -4.41
CA ASN A 76 -4.67 -15.90 -5.77
C ASN A 76 -4.09 -14.97 -6.85
N LEU A 77 -3.76 -13.73 -6.51
CA LEU A 77 -3.16 -12.78 -7.45
C LEU A 77 -1.65 -12.97 -7.56
N ILE A 78 -1.01 -13.22 -6.43
CA ILE A 78 0.42 -13.47 -6.30
C ILE A 78 0.64 -14.72 -5.45
N SER A 79 0.86 -15.85 -6.12
CA SER A 79 1.26 -17.10 -5.46
C SER A 79 2.68 -16.98 -4.92
N ARG A 80 3.05 -17.88 -3.99
CA ARG A 80 4.43 -18.00 -3.50
C ARG A 80 5.42 -18.13 -4.65
N GLU A 81 5.15 -19.04 -5.59
CA GLU A 81 6.00 -19.24 -6.77
C GLU A 81 6.18 -17.95 -7.59
N LYS A 82 5.11 -17.17 -7.78
CA LYS A 82 5.20 -15.92 -8.52
C LYS A 82 6.01 -14.86 -7.77
N PHE A 83 5.79 -14.73 -6.45
CA PHE A 83 6.58 -13.88 -5.58
C PHE A 83 8.08 -14.26 -5.62
N ASP A 84 8.38 -15.56 -5.53
CA ASP A 84 9.74 -16.08 -5.56
C ASP A 84 10.42 -15.83 -6.91
N ARG A 85 9.70 -15.97 -8.03
CA ARG A 85 10.23 -15.63 -9.37
C ARG A 85 10.41 -14.13 -9.58
N MET A 86 9.55 -13.30 -9.00
CA MET A 86 9.71 -11.85 -9.06
C MET A 86 10.99 -11.43 -8.34
N LEU A 87 11.18 -11.94 -7.13
CA LEU A 87 12.33 -11.61 -6.29
C LEU A 87 13.40 -12.71 -6.35
N LEU A 88 13.79 -13.07 -7.58
CA LEU A 88 14.54 -14.29 -7.90
C LEU A 88 15.85 -14.43 -7.13
N HIS A 89 16.67 -13.37 -7.13
CA HIS A 89 18.03 -13.40 -6.55
C HIS A 89 18.12 -12.86 -5.13
N ARG A 90 17.00 -12.54 -4.46
CA ARG A 90 17.03 -11.92 -3.11
C ARG A 90 17.74 -12.78 -2.05
N ASN A 91 17.84 -14.10 -2.30
CA ASN A 91 18.44 -15.07 -1.39
C ASN A 91 19.84 -15.54 -1.86
N ASP A 92 20.37 -14.95 -2.93
CA ASP A 92 21.69 -15.31 -3.43
C ASP A 92 22.78 -14.91 -2.43
N GLY A 93 23.93 -15.58 -2.52
CA GLY A 93 25.03 -15.41 -1.57
C GLY A 93 25.56 -13.97 -1.48
N GLY A 94 25.39 -13.17 -2.53
CA GLY A 94 25.79 -11.77 -2.60
C GLY A 94 24.82 -10.78 -1.95
N CYS A 95 23.63 -11.22 -1.54
CA CYS A 95 22.63 -10.35 -0.92
C CYS A 95 22.73 -10.35 0.61
N PRO A 96 23.01 -9.20 1.26
CA PRO A 96 23.08 -9.14 2.72
C PRO A 96 21.76 -9.48 3.42
N ALA A 97 20.61 -9.24 2.76
CA ALA A 97 19.30 -9.59 3.30
C ALA A 97 18.84 -11.03 2.95
N ARG A 98 19.74 -11.90 2.46
CA ARG A 98 19.39 -13.28 2.10
C ARG A 98 18.67 -14.00 3.26
N GLY A 99 17.55 -14.65 2.93
CA GLY A 99 16.71 -15.37 3.89
C GLY A 99 15.79 -14.50 4.74
N PHE A 100 15.87 -13.16 4.64
CA PHE A 100 15.03 -12.25 5.44
C PHE A 100 13.62 -12.12 4.87
N TYR A 101 13.49 -11.78 3.58
CA TYR A 101 12.19 -11.49 2.96
C TYR A 101 11.47 -12.76 2.50
N THR A 102 10.47 -13.16 3.27
CA THR A 102 9.65 -14.36 3.00
C THR A 102 8.27 -13.98 2.46
N TYR A 103 7.69 -14.88 1.65
CA TYR A 103 6.32 -14.74 1.19
C TYR A 103 5.32 -14.72 2.35
N ASP A 104 5.57 -15.52 3.39
CA ASP A 104 4.69 -15.58 4.57
C ASP A 104 4.67 -14.25 5.33
N ALA A 105 5.83 -13.59 5.47
CA ALA A 105 5.90 -12.25 6.06
C ALA A 105 5.18 -11.21 5.20
N PHE A 106 5.31 -11.28 3.87
CA PHE A 106 4.60 -10.40 2.94
C PHE A 106 3.06 -10.55 3.09
N ILE A 107 2.55 -11.79 3.08
CA ILE A 107 1.11 -12.05 3.24
C ILE A 107 0.62 -11.67 4.65
N ALA A 108 1.39 -11.99 5.69
CA ALA A 108 1.04 -11.64 7.06
C ALA A 108 0.98 -10.12 7.26
N ALA A 109 1.92 -9.37 6.68
CA ALA A 109 1.91 -7.91 6.72
C ALA A 109 0.74 -7.32 5.93
N ALA A 110 0.49 -7.80 4.71
CA ALA A 110 -0.61 -7.34 3.86
C ALA A 110 -1.98 -7.54 4.53
N SER A 111 -2.13 -8.56 5.39
CA SER A 111 -3.39 -8.79 6.13
C SER A 111 -3.79 -7.63 7.06
N SER A 112 -2.82 -6.78 7.46
CA SER A 112 -3.07 -5.56 8.25
C SER A 112 -3.52 -4.36 7.40
N PHE A 113 -3.52 -4.49 6.07
CA PHE A 113 -3.87 -3.43 5.10
C PHE A 113 -4.88 -3.96 4.10
N PRO A 114 -6.14 -4.19 4.51
CA PRO A 114 -7.11 -4.99 3.75
C PRO A 114 -7.51 -4.40 2.39
N ALA A 115 -7.24 -3.11 2.13
CA ALA A 115 -7.48 -2.45 0.84
C ALA A 115 -6.38 -2.73 -0.21
N PHE A 116 -5.17 -3.10 0.23
CA PHE A 116 -4.06 -3.38 -0.69
C PHE A 116 -4.40 -4.56 -1.60
N ALA A 117 -4.36 -4.34 -2.91
CA ALA A 117 -4.67 -5.32 -3.94
C ALA A 117 -6.04 -6.01 -3.79
N THR A 118 -7.01 -5.30 -3.21
CA THR A 118 -8.43 -5.69 -3.14
C THR A 118 -9.36 -4.65 -3.75
N THR A 119 -8.86 -3.45 -4.07
CA THR A 119 -9.60 -2.36 -4.72
C THR A 119 -9.52 -2.43 -6.25
N GLY A 120 -10.64 -2.20 -6.94
CA GLY A 120 -10.72 -2.18 -8.40
C GLY A 120 -10.80 -3.56 -9.05
N ASP A 121 -10.71 -3.59 -10.38
CA ASP A 121 -10.73 -4.85 -11.15
C ASP A 121 -9.46 -5.70 -10.96
N GLN A 122 -9.46 -6.92 -11.48
CA GLN A 122 -8.31 -7.82 -11.33
C GLN A 122 -7.02 -7.24 -11.93
N ALA A 123 -7.12 -6.46 -13.02
CA ALA A 123 -5.95 -5.87 -13.66
C ALA A 123 -5.35 -4.77 -12.78
N THR A 124 -6.17 -3.92 -12.18
CA THR A 124 -5.77 -2.88 -11.22
C THR A 124 -5.15 -3.47 -9.97
N ARG A 125 -5.75 -4.52 -9.39
CA ARG A 125 -5.19 -5.21 -8.22
C ARG A 125 -3.81 -5.82 -8.50
N LYS A 126 -3.64 -6.44 -9.67
CA LYS A 126 -2.33 -6.95 -10.14
C LYS A 126 -1.34 -5.81 -10.38
N ARG A 127 -1.79 -4.71 -10.98
CA ARG A 127 -0.96 -3.53 -11.24
C ARG A 127 -0.46 -2.89 -9.94
N GLU A 128 -1.28 -2.87 -8.90
CA GLU A 128 -0.87 -2.42 -7.57
C GLU A 128 0.22 -3.31 -6.98
N ILE A 129 0.07 -4.64 -7.06
CA ILE A 129 1.12 -5.58 -6.63
C ILE A 129 2.43 -5.32 -7.40
N ALA A 130 2.34 -5.17 -8.74
CA ALA A 130 3.50 -4.89 -9.57
C ALA A 130 4.19 -3.57 -9.18
N ALA A 131 3.41 -2.50 -8.99
CA ALA A 131 3.92 -1.18 -8.66
C ALA A 131 4.57 -1.15 -7.26
N PHE A 132 3.93 -1.75 -6.27
CA PHE A 132 4.47 -1.86 -4.91
C PHE A 132 5.79 -2.64 -4.89
N LEU A 133 5.80 -3.84 -5.49
CA LEU A 133 6.99 -4.67 -5.53
C LEU A 133 8.11 -4.01 -6.34
N ALA A 134 7.79 -3.27 -7.39
CA ALA A 134 8.78 -2.59 -8.22
C ALA A 134 9.46 -1.44 -7.50
N GLN A 135 8.69 -0.56 -6.86
CA GLN A 135 9.26 0.54 -6.08
C GLN A 135 10.15 0.00 -4.96
N THR A 136 9.64 -0.97 -4.21
CA THR A 136 10.42 -1.58 -3.12
C THR A 136 11.62 -2.40 -3.60
N SER A 137 11.56 -2.97 -4.81
CA SER A 137 12.72 -3.63 -5.43
C SER A 137 13.81 -2.64 -5.79
N HIS A 138 13.47 -1.46 -6.31
CA HIS A 138 14.43 -0.40 -6.57
C HIS A 138 15.15 0.02 -5.28
N GLU A 139 14.39 0.29 -4.21
CA GLU A 139 14.95 0.70 -2.91
C GLU A 139 15.94 -0.31 -2.31
N THR A 140 15.85 -1.57 -2.73
CA THR A 140 16.59 -2.68 -2.14
C THR A 140 17.42 -3.45 -3.17
N THR A 141 17.64 -2.86 -4.35
CA THR A 141 18.24 -3.56 -5.48
C THR A 141 19.71 -3.91 -5.22
N GLY A 142 20.08 -5.14 -5.57
CA GLY A 142 21.45 -5.61 -5.63
C GLY A 142 22.00 -5.76 -7.05
N GLY A 143 21.22 -5.34 -8.06
CA GLY A 143 21.60 -5.49 -9.46
C GLY A 143 22.83 -4.65 -9.78
N ALA A 144 23.98 -5.29 -10.01
CA ALA A 144 25.20 -4.62 -10.44
C ALA A 144 25.22 -4.48 -11.97
N GLY A 145 24.34 -3.62 -12.51
CA GLY A 145 24.31 -3.26 -13.93
C GLY A 145 23.85 -4.40 -14.88
N TRP A 146 24.08 -4.19 -16.18
CA TRP A 146 23.54 -5.03 -17.27
C TRP A 146 24.01 -6.50 -17.29
N ALA A 147 25.05 -6.84 -16.53
CA ALA A 147 25.64 -8.19 -16.49
C ALA A 147 25.07 -9.08 -15.36
N ALA A 148 24.10 -8.56 -14.59
CA ALA A 148 23.47 -9.35 -13.53
C ALA A 148 22.74 -10.57 -14.12
N PRO A 149 22.91 -11.79 -13.55
CA PRO A 149 22.14 -12.97 -13.93
C PRO A 149 20.64 -12.69 -13.97
N ASP A 150 19.95 -13.22 -14.98
CA ASP A 150 18.52 -13.02 -15.24
C ASP A 150 18.07 -11.54 -15.40
N GLY A 151 19.05 -10.66 -15.61
CA GLY A 151 18.86 -9.23 -15.81
C GLY A 151 18.76 -8.43 -14.50
N HIS A 152 19.14 -7.16 -14.58
CA HIS A 152 19.17 -6.22 -13.46
C HIS A 152 17.87 -6.21 -12.62
N TYR A 153 16.71 -6.32 -13.26
CA TYR A 153 15.40 -6.27 -12.61
C TYR A 153 14.97 -7.57 -11.88
N ALA A 154 15.85 -8.57 -11.78
CA ALA A 154 15.64 -9.79 -10.98
C ALA A 154 16.28 -9.71 -9.58
N TRP A 155 16.92 -8.57 -9.25
CA TRP A 155 17.77 -8.38 -8.07
C TRP A 155 17.19 -7.44 -7.00
N GLY A 156 15.87 -7.22 -7.02
CA GLY A 156 15.17 -6.53 -5.93
C GLY A 156 15.27 -7.29 -4.61
N TYR A 157 15.07 -6.61 -3.48
CA TYR A 157 15.04 -7.21 -2.13
C TYR A 157 16.37 -7.81 -1.67
N CYS A 158 17.49 -7.36 -2.23
CA CYS A 158 18.83 -7.81 -1.88
C CYS A 158 19.34 -7.19 -0.56
N TYR A 159 18.87 -5.97 -0.25
CA TYR A 159 19.18 -5.23 0.97
C TYR A 159 17.95 -5.00 1.85
N ASN A 160 18.15 -4.85 3.16
CA ASN A 160 17.11 -4.46 4.12
C ASN A 160 17.54 -3.29 5.02
N ARG A 161 18.71 -2.71 4.72
CA ARG A 161 19.33 -1.61 5.45
C ARG A 161 20.15 -0.77 4.48
N GLU A 162 20.13 0.53 4.69
CA GLU A 162 20.96 1.49 3.96
C GLU A 162 22.46 1.15 4.07
N LEU A 163 23.17 1.22 2.95
CA LEU A 163 24.60 0.87 2.88
C LEU A 163 25.51 1.86 3.60
N ASN A 164 25.20 3.16 3.54
CA ASN A 164 26.01 4.25 4.08
C ASN A 164 25.20 5.11 5.06
N PRO A 165 24.79 4.55 6.21
CA PRO A 165 23.77 5.15 7.06
C PRO A 165 24.21 6.46 7.72
N SER A 166 23.29 7.42 7.75
CA SER A 166 23.34 8.60 8.63
C SER A 166 22.35 8.46 9.80
N PRO A 167 22.38 9.35 10.82
CA PRO A 167 21.43 9.24 11.94
C PRO A 167 19.96 9.51 11.56
N TYR A 168 19.72 10.36 10.55
CA TYR A 168 18.39 10.80 10.10
C TYR A 168 17.47 11.21 11.27
N CYS A 169 18.00 12.09 12.11
CA CYS A 169 17.30 12.65 13.25
C CYS A 169 17.01 14.13 12.97
N ALA A 170 15.74 14.46 12.76
CA ALA A 170 15.25 15.82 12.68
C ALA A 170 14.55 16.20 14.00
N TRP A 171 14.63 17.47 14.38
CA TRP A 171 13.84 17.96 15.51
C TRP A 171 12.35 17.83 15.17
N ASN A 172 11.62 17.04 15.97
CA ASN A 172 10.18 16.88 15.85
C ASN A 172 9.61 16.64 17.26
N PRO A 173 8.74 17.52 17.80
CA PRO A 173 8.25 17.39 19.16
C PRO A 173 7.32 16.18 19.36
N ASN A 174 6.67 15.71 18.29
CA ASN A 174 5.78 14.55 18.35
C ASN A 174 6.55 13.22 18.21
N TYR A 175 7.71 13.26 17.54
CA TYR A 175 8.53 12.08 17.26
C TYR A 175 10.00 12.37 17.60
N PRO A 176 10.35 12.64 18.87
CA PRO A 176 11.71 12.95 19.26
C PRO A 176 12.64 11.76 18.99
N CYS A 177 13.88 12.04 18.61
CA CYS A 177 14.88 10.98 18.42
C CYS A 177 15.20 10.33 19.76
N ALA A 178 15.03 9.00 19.84
CA ALA A 178 15.39 8.23 21.01
C ALA A 178 16.92 8.21 21.20
N PRO A 179 17.44 8.35 22.43
CA PRO A 179 18.88 8.32 22.70
C PRO A 179 19.56 7.06 22.12
N GLY A 180 20.65 7.26 21.38
CA GLY A 180 21.43 6.17 20.79
C GLY A 180 20.76 5.46 19.61
N LYS A 181 19.61 5.93 19.13
CA LYS A 181 18.90 5.36 17.97
C LYS A 181 19.18 6.14 16.69
N GLN A 182 19.12 5.42 15.57
CA GLN A 182 19.34 5.95 14.22
C GLN A 182 18.21 5.50 13.29
N TYR A 183 17.80 6.40 12.40
CA TYR A 183 16.63 6.25 11.55
C TYR A 183 16.99 6.24 10.06
N PHE A 184 18.14 5.67 9.70
CA PHE A 184 18.52 5.36 8.31
C PHE A 184 17.55 4.39 7.65
N GLY A 185 17.66 4.26 6.32
CA GLY A 185 16.78 3.42 5.51
C GLY A 185 16.75 1.97 5.98
N ARG A 186 15.55 1.44 6.27
CA ARG A 186 15.34 0.02 6.57
C ARG A 186 14.12 -0.55 5.85
N GLY A 187 14.16 -1.85 5.59
CA GLY A 187 13.08 -2.62 4.97
C GLY A 187 12.84 -2.29 3.49
N PRO A 188 11.72 -2.79 2.92
CA PRO A 188 11.45 -2.72 1.49
C PRO A 188 11.30 -1.32 0.94
N MET A 189 10.80 -0.37 1.73
CA MET A 189 10.60 1.03 1.32
C MET A 189 11.74 1.95 1.81
N GLN A 190 12.84 1.37 2.35
CA GLN A 190 13.93 2.14 2.97
C GLN A 190 13.44 3.29 3.85
N LEU A 191 12.50 2.98 4.77
CA LEU A 191 11.90 3.98 5.65
C LEU A 191 13.00 4.72 6.41
N THR A 192 13.03 6.04 6.30
CA THR A 192 14.09 6.91 6.83
C THR A 192 13.46 8.07 7.61
N TRP A 193 14.20 8.66 8.55
CA TRP A 193 13.80 9.74 9.47
C TRP A 193 12.91 9.36 10.66
N ASN A 194 13.25 9.91 11.83
CA ASN A 194 12.53 9.71 13.09
C ASN A 194 11.01 9.96 13.01
N TYR A 195 10.57 10.97 12.26
CA TYR A 195 9.15 11.26 12.11
C TYR A 195 8.39 10.21 11.29
N ASN A 196 9.04 9.57 10.31
CA ASN A 196 8.43 8.47 9.56
C ASN A 196 8.38 7.19 10.42
N TYR A 197 9.45 6.87 11.14
CA TYR A 197 9.45 5.75 12.09
C TYR A 197 8.38 5.93 13.17
N GLY A 198 8.24 7.14 13.73
CA GLY A 198 7.24 7.44 14.75
C GLY A 198 5.80 7.32 14.23
N GLN A 199 5.50 7.89 13.06
CA GLN A 199 4.18 7.78 12.43
C GLN A 199 3.84 6.34 12.06
N CYS A 200 4.78 5.64 11.43
CA CYS A 200 4.63 4.24 11.04
C CYS A 200 4.38 3.37 12.27
N GLY A 201 5.25 3.48 13.29
CA GLY A 201 5.17 2.68 14.51
C GLY A 201 3.83 2.85 15.22
N ARG A 202 3.37 4.10 15.35
CA ARG A 202 2.04 4.39 15.90
C ARG A 202 0.92 3.74 15.09
N SER A 203 1.00 3.78 13.76
CA SER A 203 -0.02 3.22 12.88
C SER A 203 -0.07 1.69 12.92
N ILE A 204 1.07 1.02 13.04
CA ILE A 204 1.14 -0.45 13.02
C ILE A 204 1.16 -1.09 14.42
N GLY A 205 1.11 -0.27 15.47
CA GLY A 205 1.11 -0.72 16.87
C GLY A 205 2.47 -1.21 17.37
N VAL A 206 3.58 -0.68 16.84
CA VAL A 206 4.96 -1.09 17.18
C VAL A 206 5.78 0.15 17.56
N ASP A 207 6.52 0.11 18.67
CA ASP A 207 7.39 1.23 19.05
C ASP A 207 8.68 1.28 18.22
N LEU A 208 8.56 1.78 17.00
CA LEU A 208 9.67 1.95 16.06
C LEU A 208 10.57 3.16 16.38
N LEU A 209 10.11 4.08 17.24
CA LEU A 209 10.91 5.25 17.61
C LEU A 209 12.04 4.84 18.57
N ASN A 210 11.75 3.96 19.53
CA ASN A 210 12.77 3.37 20.42
C ASN A 210 13.39 2.09 19.87
N ASN A 211 12.72 1.38 18.95
CA ASN A 211 13.18 0.11 18.39
C ASN A 211 13.22 0.11 16.84
N PRO A 212 13.94 1.04 16.20
CA PRO A 212 13.96 1.15 14.73
C PRO A 212 14.56 -0.08 14.04
N ASP A 213 15.44 -0.82 14.71
CA ASP A 213 16.08 -2.03 14.15
C ASP A 213 15.10 -3.18 13.87
N LEU A 214 13.88 -3.13 14.43
CA LEU A 214 12.80 -4.07 14.12
C LEU A 214 12.50 -4.14 12.62
N LEU A 215 12.67 -3.04 11.88
CA LEU A 215 12.49 -3.03 10.42
C LEU A 215 13.54 -3.83 9.64
N SER A 216 14.66 -4.19 10.28
CA SER A 216 15.72 -5.03 9.71
C SER A 216 15.88 -6.39 10.39
N SER A 217 15.13 -6.66 11.48
CA SER A 217 15.20 -7.92 12.22
C SER A 217 13.90 -8.73 12.21
N ASP A 218 12.74 -8.11 11.98
CA ASP A 218 11.45 -8.78 11.83
C ASP A 218 10.90 -8.53 10.41
N PRO A 219 10.81 -9.55 9.54
CA PRO A 219 10.39 -9.36 8.17
C PRO A 219 8.92 -8.97 8.05
N THR A 220 8.05 -9.34 8.99
CA THR A 220 6.63 -8.97 8.96
C THR A 220 6.48 -7.49 9.31
N ILE A 221 7.17 -7.01 10.35
CA ILE A 221 7.18 -5.58 10.70
C ILE A 221 7.84 -4.77 9.57
N SER A 222 8.89 -5.29 8.95
CA SER A 222 9.55 -4.71 7.78
C SER A 222 8.58 -4.51 6.60
N PHE A 223 7.80 -5.53 6.24
CA PHE A 223 6.76 -5.37 5.21
C PHE A 223 5.64 -4.44 5.65
N LYS A 224 5.22 -4.47 6.92
CA LYS A 224 4.17 -3.57 7.44
C LYS A 224 4.57 -2.10 7.30
N SER A 225 5.84 -1.74 7.47
CA SER A 225 6.28 -0.35 7.28
C SER A 225 6.18 0.09 5.81
N ALA A 226 6.53 -0.80 4.86
CA ALA A 226 6.38 -0.53 3.44
C ALA A 226 4.91 -0.39 3.02
N PHE A 227 4.03 -1.27 3.52
CA PHE A 227 2.59 -1.14 3.31
C PHE A 227 2.03 0.14 3.94
N TRP A 228 2.44 0.48 5.16
CA TRP A 228 2.04 1.73 5.79
C TRP A 228 2.37 2.92 4.91
N PHE A 229 3.60 3.03 4.41
CA PHE A 229 3.99 4.13 3.53
C PHE A 229 3.14 4.15 2.26
N TRP A 230 2.95 3.00 1.62
CA TRP A 230 2.17 2.87 0.39
C TRP A 230 0.71 3.30 0.54
N MET A 231 0.10 2.99 1.68
CA MET A 231 -1.32 3.20 1.96
C MET A 231 -1.62 4.54 2.63
N THR A 232 -0.61 5.28 3.11
CA THR A 232 -0.82 6.47 3.94
C THR A 232 -0.56 7.76 3.15
N PRO A 233 -1.57 8.61 2.93
CA PRO A 233 -1.34 9.94 2.37
C PRO A 233 -0.57 10.82 3.36
N GLN A 234 0.38 11.59 2.87
CA GLN A 234 1.13 12.59 3.65
C GLN A 234 1.05 13.92 2.92
N SER A 235 0.06 14.74 3.28
CA SER A 235 -0.25 16.00 2.58
C SER A 235 1.02 16.85 2.37
N PRO A 236 1.28 17.31 1.13
CA PRO A 236 0.38 17.34 -0.02
C PRO A 236 0.35 16.06 -0.88
N LYS A 237 1.10 15.02 -0.53
CA LYS A 237 1.17 13.76 -1.29
C LYS A 237 -0.08 12.91 -1.05
N PRO A 238 -0.76 12.39 -2.11
CA PRO A 238 -1.74 11.33 -1.94
C PRO A 238 -1.04 10.02 -1.53
N SER A 239 -1.81 8.98 -1.21
CA SER A 239 -1.24 7.65 -1.04
C SER A 239 -0.84 7.06 -2.40
N CYS A 240 0.19 6.20 -2.42
CA CYS A 240 0.54 5.45 -3.63
C CYS A 240 -0.61 4.53 -4.05
N HIS A 241 -1.32 3.96 -3.08
CA HIS A 241 -2.55 3.17 -3.28
C HIS A 241 -3.57 3.93 -4.13
N ASP A 242 -3.98 5.13 -3.69
CA ASP A 242 -5.03 5.91 -4.36
C ASP A 242 -4.64 6.29 -5.79
N VAL A 243 -3.35 6.50 -6.06
CA VAL A 243 -2.86 6.73 -7.41
C VAL A 243 -3.07 5.49 -8.29
N VAL A 244 -2.64 4.29 -7.84
CA VAL A 244 -2.72 3.09 -8.68
C VAL A 244 -4.16 2.65 -8.92
N VAL A 245 -5.02 2.76 -7.92
CA VAL A 245 -6.42 2.33 -8.02
C VAL A 245 -7.33 3.37 -8.68
N GLY A 246 -6.78 4.53 -9.06
CA GLY A 246 -7.50 5.60 -9.74
C GLY A 246 -8.43 6.41 -8.84
N ALA A 247 -8.21 6.39 -7.52
CA ALA A 247 -8.97 7.16 -6.54
C ALA A 247 -8.43 8.59 -6.36
N TRP A 248 -7.19 8.86 -6.76
CA TRP A 248 -6.62 10.20 -6.73
C TRP A 248 -6.95 11.00 -8.00
N SER A 249 -7.55 12.18 -7.82
CA SER A 249 -7.77 13.16 -8.89
C SER A 249 -6.79 14.34 -8.74
N PRO A 250 -5.93 14.64 -9.73
CA PRO A 250 -4.98 15.75 -9.66
C PRO A 250 -5.68 17.09 -9.45
N SER A 251 -5.22 17.87 -8.47
CA SER A 251 -5.66 19.26 -8.28
C SER A 251 -5.17 20.15 -9.44
N GLY A 252 -5.67 21.39 -9.54
CA GLY A 252 -5.12 22.36 -10.48
C GLY A 252 -3.61 22.60 -10.27
N SER A 253 -3.14 22.52 -9.02
CA SER A 253 -1.72 22.63 -8.68
C SER A 253 -0.88 21.43 -9.12
N ASP A 254 -1.48 20.24 -9.19
CA ASP A 254 -0.83 19.02 -9.67
C ASP A 254 -0.70 19.04 -11.18
N GLN A 255 -1.78 19.43 -11.87
CA GLN A 255 -1.80 19.60 -13.31
C GLN A 255 -0.75 20.64 -13.76
N ALA A 256 -0.70 21.81 -13.11
CA ALA A 256 0.31 22.84 -13.39
C ALA A 256 1.75 22.37 -13.12
N ALA A 257 1.91 21.39 -12.22
CA ALA A 257 3.19 20.76 -11.91
C ALA A 257 3.50 19.53 -12.79
N GLY A 258 2.66 19.21 -13.77
CA GLY A 258 2.81 18.01 -14.61
C GLY A 258 2.52 16.68 -13.89
N ARG A 259 2.03 16.71 -12.64
CA ARG A 259 1.71 15.52 -11.86
C ARG A 259 0.37 14.95 -12.33
N VAL A 260 0.43 13.82 -13.02
CA VAL A 260 -0.72 13.12 -13.62
C VAL A 260 -0.77 11.66 -13.13
N PRO A 261 -1.94 10.99 -13.14
CA PRO A 261 -2.06 9.62 -12.65
C PRO A 261 -1.18 8.66 -13.45
N GLY A 262 -0.42 7.82 -12.75
CA GLY A 262 0.50 6.86 -13.34
C GLY A 262 1.63 6.48 -12.41
N TYR A 263 2.51 5.58 -12.86
CA TYR A 263 3.62 5.09 -12.03
C TYR A 263 4.64 6.18 -11.70
N GLY A 264 4.81 7.18 -12.57
CA GLY A 264 5.72 8.29 -12.36
C GLY A 264 5.38 9.15 -11.14
N VAL A 265 4.10 9.44 -10.90
CA VAL A 265 3.73 10.24 -9.72
C VAL A 265 3.92 9.45 -8.42
N ILE A 266 3.93 8.11 -8.46
CA ILE A 266 4.30 7.26 -7.33
C ILE A 266 5.78 7.42 -7.00
N THR A 267 6.64 7.41 -8.01
CA THR A 267 8.07 7.76 -7.84
C THR A 267 8.23 9.16 -7.25
N ASN A 268 7.39 10.12 -7.67
CA ASN A 268 7.39 11.47 -7.12
C ASN A 268 6.97 11.53 -5.64
N ILE A 269 5.97 10.74 -5.24
CA ILE A 269 5.56 10.59 -3.83
C ILE A 269 6.71 10.04 -2.98
N ILE A 270 7.37 9.01 -3.48
CA ILE A 270 8.47 8.30 -2.83
C ILE A 270 9.70 9.19 -2.68
N ASN A 271 10.28 9.65 -3.79
CA ASN A 271 11.58 10.34 -3.76
C ASN A 271 11.66 11.50 -4.74
N GLY A 272 10.55 12.19 -4.95
CA GLY A 272 10.40 13.17 -6.04
C GLY A 272 11.43 14.27 -6.07
N GLY A 273 11.80 14.88 -4.93
CA GLY A 273 12.78 15.98 -4.99
C GLY A 273 14.23 15.52 -5.21
N LEU A 274 14.50 14.22 -5.15
CA LEU A 274 15.78 13.65 -5.58
C LEU A 274 15.75 13.05 -6.99
N GLU A 275 14.60 12.80 -7.59
CA GLU A 275 14.50 12.00 -8.83
C GLU A 275 13.66 12.64 -9.95
N CYS A 276 12.70 13.51 -9.61
CA CYS A 276 11.72 14.04 -10.56
C CYS A 276 12.02 15.48 -10.99
N GLY A 277 11.46 15.89 -12.14
CA GLY A 277 11.48 17.28 -12.61
C GLY A 277 12.84 17.77 -13.14
N LYS A 278 13.75 16.85 -13.47
CA LYS A 278 15.12 17.15 -13.91
C LYS A 278 15.50 16.50 -15.24
N GLY A 279 14.51 16.04 -16.02
CA GLY A 279 14.73 15.23 -17.22
C GLY A 279 14.98 13.76 -16.87
N TRP A 280 15.62 13.03 -17.79
CA TRP A 280 15.94 11.62 -17.63
C TRP A 280 16.79 11.37 -16.38
N ASP A 281 16.43 10.34 -15.61
CA ASP A 281 17.13 9.95 -14.39
C ASP A 281 17.23 8.42 -14.32
N ALA A 282 18.44 7.91 -14.08
CA ALA A 282 18.71 6.48 -14.07
C ALA A 282 17.96 5.72 -12.96
N LYS A 283 17.66 6.35 -11.83
CA LYS A 283 16.91 5.75 -10.73
C LYS A 283 15.44 5.58 -11.10
N VAL A 284 14.88 6.59 -11.77
CA VAL A 284 13.52 6.52 -12.30
C VAL A 284 13.41 5.42 -13.35
N GLU A 285 14.38 5.30 -14.27
CA GLU A 285 14.41 4.17 -15.23
C GLU A 285 14.47 2.82 -14.52
N ASP A 286 15.26 2.70 -13.45
CA ASP A 286 15.35 1.46 -12.69
C ASP A 286 14.00 1.07 -12.06
N ARG A 287 13.32 2.02 -11.41
CA ARG A 287 11.95 1.83 -10.88
C ARG A 287 10.99 1.38 -11.98
N VAL A 288 11.07 1.99 -13.17
CA VAL A 288 10.21 1.65 -14.32
C VAL A 288 10.55 0.27 -14.87
N GLY A 289 11.81 -0.12 -14.90
CA GLY A 289 12.27 -1.42 -15.37
C GLY A 289 11.76 -2.58 -14.51
N PHE A 290 11.86 -2.47 -13.19
CA PHE A 290 11.23 -3.42 -12.26
C PHE A 290 9.72 -3.50 -12.48
N TYR A 291 9.06 -2.35 -12.65
CA TYR A 291 7.61 -2.28 -12.83
C TYR A 291 7.15 -2.99 -14.11
N LYS A 292 7.82 -2.74 -15.23
CA LYS A 292 7.55 -3.43 -16.50
C LYS A 292 7.71 -4.94 -16.35
N ARG A 293 8.83 -5.40 -15.77
CA ARG A 293 9.07 -6.83 -15.54
C ARG A 293 7.95 -7.47 -14.71
N TYR A 294 7.53 -6.84 -13.62
CA TYR A 294 6.49 -7.41 -12.76
C TYR A 294 5.10 -7.36 -13.37
N CYS A 295 4.77 -6.31 -14.13
CA CYS A 295 3.56 -6.25 -14.95
C CYS A 295 3.50 -7.39 -15.97
N ASP A 296 4.59 -7.66 -16.68
CA ASP A 296 4.69 -8.76 -17.65
C ASP A 296 4.44 -10.11 -16.99
N MET A 297 5.06 -10.35 -15.82
CA MET A 297 4.87 -11.59 -15.03
C MET A 297 3.44 -11.76 -14.49
N LEU A 298 2.69 -10.66 -14.34
CA LEU A 298 1.29 -10.66 -13.91
C LEU A 298 0.29 -10.64 -15.08
N GLY A 299 0.76 -10.44 -16.31
CA GLY A 299 -0.05 -10.35 -17.51
C GLY A 299 -0.94 -9.11 -17.51
N VAL A 300 -0.42 -7.95 -17.12
CA VAL A 300 -1.15 -6.67 -17.12
C VAL A 300 -0.35 -5.58 -17.81
N GLY A 301 -1.05 -4.63 -18.46
CA GLY A 301 -0.42 -3.46 -19.04
C GLY A 301 0.11 -2.47 -17.99
N TYR A 302 1.15 -1.73 -18.36
CA TYR A 302 1.86 -0.80 -17.49
C TYR A 302 1.04 0.46 -17.16
N GLY A 303 0.08 0.80 -18.02
CA GLY A 303 -0.56 2.11 -18.02
C GLY A 303 0.33 3.17 -18.68
N ASN A 304 -0.01 4.45 -18.44
CA ASN A 304 0.69 5.61 -18.99
C ASN A 304 1.46 6.35 -17.89
N ASN A 305 2.19 7.41 -18.27
CA ASN A 305 2.87 8.33 -17.35
C ASN A 305 3.80 7.58 -16.38
N LEU A 306 4.70 6.78 -16.94
CA LEU A 306 5.56 5.88 -16.17
C LEU A 306 6.72 6.60 -15.47
N ASP A 307 7.17 7.72 -16.03
CA ASP A 307 8.23 8.55 -15.48
C ASP A 307 7.71 9.82 -14.80
N CYS A 308 8.61 10.47 -14.06
CA CYS A 308 8.38 11.77 -13.47
C CYS A 308 9.39 12.83 -13.97
N TYR A 309 9.96 12.65 -15.17
CA TYR A 309 11.05 13.49 -15.68
C TYR A 309 10.70 14.96 -15.72
N ASN A 310 9.45 15.25 -16.05
CA ASN A 310 8.93 16.62 -16.20
C ASN A 310 7.91 16.98 -15.10
N GLN A 311 7.79 16.16 -14.04
CA GLN A 311 6.89 16.45 -12.92
C GLN A 311 7.63 17.28 -11.88
N ARG A 312 7.06 18.39 -11.44
CA ARG A 312 7.59 19.10 -10.26
C ARG A 312 7.43 18.21 -9.04
N PRO A 313 8.49 18.05 -8.20
CA PRO A 313 8.40 17.32 -6.95
C PRO A 313 7.23 17.77 -6.08
N PHE A 314 6.66 16.85 -5.30
CA PHE A 314 5.83 17.23 -4.15
C PHE A 314 6.69 17.92 -3.09
N GLY A 315 6.18 19.01 -2.49
CA GLY A 315 6.93 19.88 -1.57
C GLY A 315 7.52 21.13 -2.24
N ASN A 316 7.84 22.15 -1.45
CA ASN A 316 8.53 23.38 -1.90
C ASN A 316 9.85 23.52 -1.12
N GLY A 317 11.00 23.64 -1.80
CA GLY A 317 12.29 23.97 -1.16
C GLY A 317 12.88 22.85 -0.28
N VAL A 318 13.71 23.23 0.71
CA VAL A 318 14.58 22.39 1.56
C VAL A 318 13.84 21.27 2.34
N LEU A 319 12.51 21.25 2.31
CA LEU A 319 11.65 20.19 2.86
C LEU A 319 11.17 19.24 1.76
N VAL A 320 12.11 18.74 0.96
CA VAL A 320 11.86 17.53 0.18
C VAL A 320 11.92 16.36 1.15
N ASP A 321 10.78 16.00 1.74
CA ASP A 321 10.69 14.78 2.54
C ASP A 321 10.81 13.59 1.58
N SER A 322 12.01 13.01 1.50
CA SER A 322 12.20 11.64 1.03
C SER A 322 11.60 10.67 2.05
N MET A 323 11.38 9.42 1.64
CA MET A 323 10.94 8.31 2.52
C MET A 323 11.74 8.22 3.80
#